data_AF-A0A2A9NHS8-F1
#
_entry.id   AF-A0A2A9NHS8-F1
#
_cell.length_a   1.000
_cell.length_b   1.000
_cell.length_c   1.000
_cell.angle_alpha   90.00
_cell.angle_beta   90.00
_cell.angle_gamma   90.00
#
_symmetry.space_group_name_H-M   'P 1'
#
loop_
_entity.id
_entity.type
_entity.pdbx_description
1 polymer ?
#
loop_
_entity_poly.entity_id
_entity_poly.type
_entity_poly.pdbx_seq_one_letter_code
_entity_poly.pdbx_strand_id
1 'polypeptide(L)'
;MLSSLALGLSATLLGATSVLATGGFPPVTSPPGACGPTPADASCTAVFLACVASVTDRADPLKTEQCVAAASCYPQNVDAFLGGLYCRLQGPSGTFPRSVSIPRISDEVYGRIAVRGEFISLESYTNWYKRVATEANPNVTAVVDPAFIKESFDIIAAWTGFCSTGNIPKSNFLDWFQYSSTVSGPATSCGTVNNCPKTFNPYSQDLLVACANDPNAVSNPFSIRTCVAGALNWEGGINSFLQAVTCRYNIIHSTNLPAPTGTGVPALSFNLPVSNPPPYTQQNFVDFTYGTLSSIGPGVRFPSIVDFVTHRWAIIVAWTNFCNTGAVPQANLSDFLRYSASALTSTSCVTGPICNPDPNASCQQLFQSCIKASNILTDPYSNLHCALAASCWGGGVIGFGNAISCALNTQGRGANPRFYPRLSQSIFDSMAGGDSTISQQNYIDSFYGALSTLTSPIWPDVNYVIERWTRIKTWANFPDGNVPYQNFADFLQYS
;
A
#
# COMPACT_ATOMS: atom_id res chain seq x y z
N MET A 1 -26.31 -30.45 46.23
CA MET A 1 -26.80 -30.67 44.85
C MET A 1 -26.10 -29.64 43.98
N LEU A 2 -25.32 -30.12 43.02
CA LEU A 2 -24.32 -29.36 42.26
C LEU A 2 -24.96 -28.36 41.29
N SER A 3 -24.48 -27.13 41.35
CA SER A 3 -24.79 -26.03 40.42
C SER A 3 -23.74 -26.01 39.32
N SER A 4 -24.13 -26.31 38.09
CA SER A 4 -23.28 -26.23 36.89
C SER A 4 -23.50 -24.88 36.19
N LEU A 5 -22.60 -23.93 36.43
CA LEU A 5 -22.46 -22.75 35.58
C LEU A 5 -21.72 -23.16 34.28
N ALA A 6 -22.41 -23.10 33.15
CA ALA A 6 -21.79 -23.18 31.83
C ALA A 6 -21.25 -21.78 31.45
N LEU A 7 -19.96 -21.56 31.65
CA LEU A 7 -19.22 -20.45 31.04
C LEU A 7 -19.05 -20.74 29.55
N GLY A 8 -19.84 -20.08 28.71
CA GLY A 8 -19.62 -20.05 27.27
C GLY A 8 -18.35 -19.28 26.95
N LEU A 9 -17.25 -19.98 26.66
CA LEU A 9 -16.10 -19.39 25.98
C LEU A 9 -16.53 -19.01 24.56
N SER A 10 -16.78 -17.73 24.32
CA SER A 10 -16.72 -17.15 22.98
C SER A 10 -15.25 -17.15 22.55
N ALA A 11 -14.84 -18.19 21.83
CA ALA A 11 -13.62 -18.18 21.06
C ALA A 11 -13.79 -17.18 19.91
N THR A 12 -13.42 -15.93 20.14
CA THR A 12 -13.12 -15.00 19.05
C THR A 12 -11.98 -15.62 18.25
N LEU A 13 -12.30 -16.18 17.07
CA LEU A 13 -11.32 -16.44 16.03
C LEU A 13 -10.70 -15.10 15.62
N LEU A 14 -9.66 -14.69 16.36
CA LEU A 14 -8.61 -13.85 15.82
C LEU A 14 -7.95 -14.70 14.74
N GLY A 15 -8.39 -14.53 13.50
CA GLY A 15 -7.61 -14.95 12.35
C GLY A 15 -6.26 -14.27 12.46
N ALA A 16 -5.28 -15.02 12.98
CA ALA A 16 -3.89 -14.64 12.89
C ALA A 16 -3.57 -14.59 11.40
N THR A 17 -3.72 -13.41 10.80
CA THR A 17 -3.00 -13.12 9.57
C THR A 17 -1.54 -13.26 9.93
N SER A 18 -0.94 -14.37 9.49
CA SER A 18 0.50 -14.53 9.47
C SER A 18 1.06 -13.32 8.73
N VAL A 19 1.59 -12.34 9.47
CA VAL A 19 2.53 -11.39 8.91
C VAL A 19 3.76 -12.23 8.61
N LEU A 20 3.79 -12.83 7.41
CA LEU A 20 5.04 -13.21 6.81
C LEU A 20 5.89 -11.95 6.83
N ALA A 21 7.02 -11.98 7.53
CA ALA A 21 8.10 -11.08 7.23
C ALA A 21 8.52 -11.38 5.78
N THR A 22 7.81 -10.81 4.80
CA THR A 22 8.22 -10.78 3.40
C THR A 22 9.38 -9.81 3.21
N GLY A 23 10.27 -9.69 4.20
CA GLY A 23 11.58 -9.05 4.10
C GLY A 23 12.54 -9.80 3.17
N GLY A 24 12.05 -10.82 2.45
CA GLY A 24 12.69 -11.24 1.21
C GLY A 24 12.78 -10.02 0.31
N PHE A 25 14.01 -9.74 -0.14
CA PHE A 25 14.22 -8.83 -1.27
C PHE A 25 13.21 -9.21 -2.36
N PRO A 26 12.28 -8.33 -2.72
CA PRO A 26 11.37 -8.58 -3.82
C PRO A 26 12.20 -8.68 -5.10
N PRO A 27 11.75 -9.45 -6.10
CA PRO A 27 12.43 -9.48 -7.39
C PRO A 27 12.35 -8.07 -8.01
N VAL A 28 13.50 -7.40 -8.16
CA VAL A 28 13.59 -6.08 -8.83
C VAL A 28 14.12 -6.25 -10.25
N THR A 29 13.49 -5.50 -11.15
CA THR A 29 13.45 -5.60 -12.62
C THR A 29 14.45 -4.68 -13.34
N SER A 30 15.46 -4.13 -12.67
CA SER A 30 16.64 -3.62 -13.40
C SER A 30 17.34 -4.80 -14.07
N PRO A 31 17.92 -4.67 -15.28
CA PRO A 31 18.80 -5.70 -15.81
C PRO A 31 19.89 -5.92 -14.75
N PRO A 32 19.93 -7.07 -14.07
CA PRO A 32 20.95 -7.28 -13.08
C PRO A 32 22.28 -7.18 -13.81
N GLY A 33 23.18 -6.32 -13.33
CA GLY A 33 24.59 -6.69 -13.47
C GLY A 33 24.73 -8.11 -12.93
N ALA A 34 25.74 -8.87 -13.34
CA ALA A 34 25.79 -10.30 -13.04
C ALA A 34 25.70 -10.66 -11.53
N CYS A 35 25.86 -9.67 -10.64
CA CYS A 35 25.75 -9.75 -9.19
C CYS A 35 24.45 -9.26 -8.54
N GLY A 36 23.38 -9.10 -9.32
CA GLY A 36 22.07 -8.69 -8.82
C GLY A 36 22.00 -7.23 -8.35
N PRO A 37 20.80 -6.78 -7.93
CA PRO A 37 20.57 -5.40 -7.52
C PRO A 37 21.27 -5.05 -6.20
N THR A 38 21.43 -3.75 -5.94
CA THR A 38 21.82 -3.23 -4.62
C THR A 38 20.62 -3.24 -3.66
N PRO A 39 20.84 -3.10 -2.34
CA PRO A 39 19.75 -2.97 -1.37
C PRO A 39 18.73 -1.88 -1.71
N ALA A 40 17.46 -2.11 -1.35
CA ALA A 40 16.36 -1.17 -1.60
C ALA A 40 16.39 0.07 -0.70
N ASP A 41 17.20 0.08 0.37
CA ASP A 41 17.45 1.26 1.21
C ASP A 41 18.75 1.98 0.81
N ALA A 42 18.73 3.32 0.82
CA ALA A 42 19.84 4.14 0.34
C ALA A 42 21.05 4.04 1.28
N SER A 43 20.78 4.10 2.59
CA SER A 43 21.81 3.97 3.62
C SER A 43 22.43 2.58 3.60
N CYS A 44 21.63 1.55 3.34
CA CYS A 44 22.14 0.21 3.17
C CYS A 44 23.03 0.06 1.92
N THR A 45 22.61 0.64 0.80
CA THR A 45 23.43 0.65 -0.42
C THR A 45 24.78 1.32 -0.16
N ALA A 46 24.79 2.45 0.57
CA ALA A 46 26.02 3.16 0.92
C ALA A 46 26.98 2.28 1.76
N VAL A 47 26.51 1.69 2.87
CA VAL A 47 27.37 0.84 3.70
C VAL A 47 27.82 -0.41 2.97
N PHE A 48 26.99 -0.97 2.09
CA PHE A 48 27.34 -2.14 1.30
C PHE A 48 28.42 -1.85 0.26
N LEU A 49 28.32 -0.74 -0.48
CA LEU A 49 29.38 -0.33 -1.42
C LEU A 49 30.67 0.05 -0.68
N ALA A 50 30.57 0.71 0.47
CA ALA A 50 31.73 1.00 1.31
C ALA A 50 32.37 -0.29 1.86
N CYS A 51 31.56 -1.29 2.23
CA CYS A 51 32.07 -2.61 2.60
C CYS A 51 32.86 -3.22 1.44
N VAL A 52 32.27 -3.31 0.24
CA VAL A 52 32.95 -3.83 -0.97
C VAL A 52 34.30 -3.14 -1.22
N ALA A 53 34.36 -1.82 -1.05
CA ALA A 53 35.59 -1.05 -1.21
C ALA A 53 36.62 -1.27 -0.08
N SER A 54 36.17 -1.63 1.12
CA SER A 54 37.01 -1.78 2.32
C SER A 54 37.60 -3.18 2.50
N VAL A 55 37.01 -4.22 1.90
CA VAL A 55 37.44 -5.61 2.09
C VAL A 55 38.78 -5.85 1.40
N THR A 56 39.82 -5.98 2.23
CA THR A 56 41.18 -6.39 1.80
C THR A 56 41.45 -7.87 2.10
N ASP A 57 40.92 -8.37 3.23
CA ASP A 57 41.00 -9.77 3.63
C ASP A 57 39.68 -10.48 3.33
N ARG A 58 39.70 -11.36 2.33
CA ARG A 58 38.54 -12.17 1.92
C ARG A 58 38.32 -13.39 2.81
N ALA A 59 39.15 -13.66 3.81
CA ALA A 59 38.85 -14.68 4.81
C ALA A 59 38.03 -14.09 5.98
N ASP A 60 38.10 -12.77 6.19
CA ASP A 60 37.43 -12.05 7.27
C ASP A 60 36.61 -10.85 6.75
N PRO A 61 35.50 -11.10 6.04
CA PRO A 61 34.70 -10.03 5.44
C PRO A 61 33.96 -9.17 6.47
N LEU A 62 33.85 -9.57 7.74
CA LEU A 62 33.15 -8.82 8.80
C LEU A 62 34.11 -8.01 9.70
N LYS A 63 35.36 -7.84 9.28
CA LYS A 63 36.39 -7.11 10.03
C LYS A 63 36.10 -5.61 10.21
N THR A 64 35.34 -4.99 9.31
CA THR A 64 35.09 -3.54 9.29
C THR A 64 33.65 -3.21 9.70
N GLU A 65 33.44 -2.03 10.30
CA GLU A 65 32.10 -1.56 10.67
C GLU A 65 31.17 -1.45 9.45
N GLN A 66 31.69 -1.04 8.28
CA GLN A 66 30.92 -0.94 7.04
C GLN A 66 30.36 -2.31 6.64
N CYS A 67 31.15 -3.37 6.77
CA CYS A 67 30.69 -4.71 6.44
C CYS A 67 29.72 -5.29 7.47
N VAL A 68 29.90 -4.98 8.76
CA VAL A 68 28.91 -5.37 9.79
C VAL A 68 27.59 -4.62 9.60
N ALA A 69 27.63 -3.32 9.29
CA ALA A 69 26.45 -2.53 8.96
C ALA A 69 25.75 -3.06 7.71
N ALA A 70 26.51 -3.33 6.65
CA ALA A 70 26.00 -3.90 5.41
C ALA A 70 25.37 -5.28 5.63
N ALA A 71 26.01 -6.17 6.37
CA ALA A 71 25.45 -7.48 6.70
C ALA A 71 24.17 -7.38 7.56
N SER A 72 24.11 -6.42 8.48
CA SER A 72 22.90 -6.18 9.29
C SER A 72 21.70 -5.70 8.47
N CYS A 73 21.93 -5.10 7.30
CA CYS A 73 20.87 -4.76 6.36
C CYS A 73 20.22 -5.94 5.63
N TYR A 74 20.81 -7.13 5.72
CA TYR A 74 20.28 -8.35 5.13
C TYR A 74 19.66 -9.18 6.25
N PRO A 75 18.62 -8.67 6.96
CA PRO A 75 18.25 -9.17 8.27
C PRO A 75 17.69 -10.60 8.25
N GLN A 76 17.36 -11.13 7.07
CA GLN A 76 16.89 -12.51 6.94
C GLN A 76 18.01 -13.52 6.69
N ASN A 77 19.16 -13.10 6.15
CA ASN A 77 20.18 -14.04 5.70
C ASN A 77 21.54 -13.36 5.49
N VAL A 78 22.47 -13.57 6.42
CA VAL A 78 23.86 -13.08 6.29
C VAL A 78 24.60 -13.76 5.14
N ASP A 79 24.25 -15.00 4.77
CA ASP A 79 24.83 -15.67 3.60
C ASP A 79 24.38 -15.00 2.29
N ALA A 80 23.19 -14.39 2.25
CA ALA A 80 22.76 -13.60 1.09
C ALA A 80 23.61 -12.32 0.94
N PHE A 81 23.97 -11.67 2.06
CA PHE A 81 24.96 -10.59 2.06
C PHE A 81 26.31 -11.07 1.53
N LEU A 82 26.83 -12.19 2.04
CA LEU A 82 28.12 -12.74 1.60
C LEU A 82 28.10 -13.09 0.11
N GLY A 83 27.01 -13.70 -0.40
CA GLY A 83 26.85 -13.95 -1.83
C GLY A 83 26.92 -12.66 -2.65
N GLY A 84 26.21 -11.60 -2.22
CA GLY A 84 26.23 -10.30 -2.90
C GLY A 84 27.59 -9.60 -2.85
N LEU A 85 28.30 -9.69 -1.73
CA LEU A 85 29.64 -9.14 -1.52
C LEU A 85 30.66 -9.86 -2.40
N TYR A 86 30.73 -11.18 -2.33
CA TYR A 86 31.72 -11.97 -3.07
C TYR A 86 31.49 -11.93 -4.57
N CYS A 87 30.23 -11.86 -5.00
CA CYS A 87 29.96 -11.63 -6.41
C CYS A 87 30.61 -10.32 -6.89
N ARG A 88 30.54 -9.23 -6.12
CA ARG A 88 31.17 -7.96 -6.51
C ARG A 88 32.68 -7.97 -6.40
N LEU A 89 33.24 -8.77 -5.49
CA LEU A 89 34.69 -8.92 -5.33
C LEU A 89 35.33 -9.86 -6.37
N GLN A 90 34.57 -10.82 -6.92
CA GLN A 90 35.10 -11.94 -7.70
C GLN A 90 34.40 -12.19 -9.04
N GLY A 91 33.22 -11.62 -9.24
CA GLY A 91 32.31 -11.91 -10.34
C GLY A 91 31.22 -12.95 -10.00
N PRO A 92 30.25 -13.15 -10.91
CA PRO A 92 29.04 -13.98 -10.72
C PRO A 92 29.29 -15.47 -10.54
N SER A 93 30.42 -15.97 -11.03
CA SER A 93 30.84 -17.37 -10.90
C SER A 93 31.68 -17.64 -9.66
N GLY A 94 31.94 -16.61 -8.83
CA GLY A 94 32.72 -16.73 -7.61
C GLY A 94 32.03 -17.60 -6.57
N THR A 95 32.81 -18.38 -5.82
CA THR A 95 32.32 -19.05 -4.61
C THR A 95 32.39 -18.09 -3.43
N PHE A 96 31.49 -18.24 -2.46
CA PHE A 96 31.46 -17.43 -1.26
C PHE A 96 31.41 -18.33 -0.02
N PRO A 97 32.07 -17.94 1.09
CA PRO A 97 32.00 -18.69 2.33
C PRO A 97 30.61 -18.54 2.96
N ARG A 98 30.23 -19.50 3.81
CA ARG A 98 29.03 -19.34 4.64
C ARG A 98 29.37 -18.55 5.91
N SER A 99 28.41 -17.83 6.46
CA SER A 99 28.53 -17.10 7.73
C SER A 99 29.10 -17.96 8.87
N VAL A 100 28.72 -19.23 8.95
CA VAL A 100 29.25 -20.19 9.94
C VAL A 100 30.75 -20.47 9.81
N SER A 101 31.33 -20.22 8.64
CA SER A 101 32.72 -20.56 8.30
C SER A 101 33.68 -19.37 8.30
N ILE A 102 33.19 -18.16 8.52
CA ILE A 102 34.01 -16.95 8.62
C ILE A 102 34.25 -16.57 10.10
N PRO A 103 35.29 -15.76 10.41
CA PRO A 103 35.49 -15.22 11.74
C PRO A 103 34.26 -14.46 12.26
N ARG A 104 34.07 -14.49 13.58
CA ARG A 104 33.07 -13.66 14.26
C ARG A 104 33.49 -12.19 14.18
N ILE A 105 32.51 -11.29 14.31
CA ILE A 105 32.76 -9.86 14.49
C ILE A 105 33.72 -9.64 15.66
N SER A 106 34.72 -8.78 15.45
CA SER A 106 35.72 -8.46 16.45
C SER A 106 35.15 -7.69 17.63
N ASP A 107 35.81 -7.80 18.79
CA ASP A 107 35.46 -7.04 19.99
C ASP A 107 35.54 -5.53 19.79
N GLU A 108 36.45 -5.09 18.91
CA GLU A 108 36.56 -3.68 18.54
C GLU A 108 35.29 -3.19 17.84
N VAL A 109 34.81 -3.89 16.82
CA VAL A 109 33.59 -3.50 16.09
C VAL A 109 32.38 -3.60 17.01
N TYR A 110 32.25 -4.69 17.78
CA TYR A 110 31.17 -4.84 18.76
C TYR A 110 31.14 -3.69 19.78
N GLY A 111 32.31 -3.31 20.32
CA GLY A 111 32.44 -2.23 21.30
C GLY A 111 32.00 -0.85 20.78
N ARG A 112 32.00 -0.64 19.46
CA ARG A 112 31.51 0.60 18.83
C ARG A 112 29.98 0.67 18.67
N ILE A 113 29.29 -0.45 18.89
CA ILE A 113 27.82 -0.58 18.81
C ILE A 113 27.21 -0.69 20.21
N ALA A 114 27.88 -1.43 21.10
CA ALA A 114 27.34 -1.82 22.38
C ALA A 114 27.30 -0.67 23.39
N VAL A 115 26.24 -0.64 24.21
CA VAL A 115 26.15 0.22 25.38
C VAL A 115 27.15 -0.29 26.40
N ARG A 116 28.21 0.50 26.66
CA ARG A 116 29.27 0.18 27.64
C ARG A 116 29.93 -1.20 27.41
N GLY A 117 29.87 -1.75 26.20
CA GLY A 117 30.42 -3.07 25.87
C GLY A 117 29.61 -4.28 26.35
N GLU A 118 28.38 -4.09 26.85
CA GLU A 118 27.59 -5.17 27.47
C GLU A 118 26.49 -5.73 26.55
N PHE A 119 25.67 -4.85 25.98
CA PHE A 119 24.53 -5.20 25.14
C PHE A 119 24.31 -4.17 24.04
N ILE A 120 23.57 -4.55 23.00
CA ILE A 120 23.13 -3.63 21.95
C ILE A 120 21.64 -3.34 22.16
N SER A 121 21.30 -2.06 22.18
CA SER A 121 19.91 -1.58 22.22
C SER A 121 19.51 -1.02 20.86
N LEU A 122 18.21 -0.82 20.63
CA LEU A 122 17.73 -0.16 19.42
C LEU A 122 18.37 1.23 19.24
N GLU A 123 18.51 1.99 20.33
CA GLU A 123 19.11 3.32 20.30
C GLU A 123 20.59 3.25 19.91
N SER A 124 21.36 2.36 20.55
CA SER A 124 22.80 2.24 20.27
C SER A 124 23.05 1.71 18.85
N TYR A 125 22.25 0.75 18.38
CA TYR A 125 22.27 0.27 17.01
C TYR A 125 21.91 1.37 16.00
N THR A 126 20.85 2.15 16.27
CA THR A 126 20.41 3.23 15.37
C THR A 126 21.48 4.31 15.22
N ASN A 127 22.06 4.75 16.33
CA ASN A 127 23.10 5.78 16.33
C ASN A 127 24.38 5.28 15.63
N TRP A 128 24.79 4.05 15.92
CA TRP A 128 25.91 3.40 15.25
C TRP A 128 25.68 3.30 13.73
N TYR A 129 24.55 2.73 13.31
CA TYR A 129 24.26 2.50 11.90
C TYR A 129 24.20 3.82 11.12
N LYS A 130 23.52 4.84 11.66
CA LYS A 130 23.46 6.18 11.05
C LYS A 130 24.86 6.78 10.86
N ARG A 131 25.73 6.66 11.88
CA ARG A 131 27.12 7.11 11.78
C ARG A 131 27.85 6.41 10.64
N VAL A 132 27.84 5.07 10.63
CA VAL A 132 28.55 4.28 9.61
C VAL A 132 28.02 4.57 8.20
N ALA A 133 26.70 4.72 8.03
CA ALA A 133 26.10 5.08 6.74
C ALA A 133 26.51 6.49 6.27
N THR A 134 26.55 7.45 7.20
CA THR A 134 26.97 8.83 6.90
C THR A 134 28.46 8.91 6.56
N GLU A 135 29.31 8.16 7.28
CA GLU A 135 30.74 8.05 6.97
C GLU A 135 30.99 7.37 5.62
N ALA A 136 30.20 6.34 5.29
CA ALA A 136 30.26 5.65 4.00
C ALA A 136 29.85 6.56 2.83
N ASN A 137 28.81 7.38 3.02
CA ASN A 137 28.39 8.38 2.03
C ASN A 137 27.64 9.53 2.74
N PRO A 138 28.25 10.71 2.93
CA PRO A 138 27.60 11.83 3.61
C PRO A 138 26.28 12.26 2.95
N ASN A 139 26.15 11.99 1.65
CA ASN A 139 24.99 12.40 0.87
C ASN A 139 23.73 11.58 1.18
N VAL A 140 23.83 10.39 1.79
CA VAL A 140 22.64 9.57 2.11
C VAL A 140 21.93 9.98 3.38
N THR A 141 22.49 10.91 4.16
CA THR A 141 21.95 11.34 5.47
C THR A 141 20.47 11.73 5.39
N ALA A 142 20.06 12.42 4.31
CA ALA A 142 18.69 12.88 4.10
C ALA A 142 17.68 11.76 3.76
N VAL A 143 18.17 10.56 3.42
CA VAL A 143 17.37 9.43 2.93
C VAL A 143 17.61 8.14 3.71
N VAL A 144 18.23 8.22 4.90
CA VAL A 144 18.31 7.08 5.83
C VAL A 144 16.90 6.77 6.34
N ASP A 145 16.33 5.61 5.96
CA ASP A 145 14.99 5.23 6.41
C ASP A 145 15.03 4.74 7.88
N PRO A 146 14.45 5.48 8.83
CA PRO A 146 14.44 5.06 10.23
C PRO A 146 13.56 3.82 10.46
N ALA A 147 12.54 3.58 9.63
CA ALA A 147 11.73 2.37 9.72
C ALA A 147 12.55 1.13 9.34
N PHE A 148 13.42 1.26 8.33
CA PHE A 148 14.34 0.19 7.90
C PHE A 148 15.35 -0.18 9.00
N ILE A 149 15.98 0.80 9.64
CA ILE A 149 16.94 0.57 10.74
C ILE A 149 16.24 -0.16 11.89
N LYS A 150 15.07 0.35 12.30
CA LYS A 150 14.30 -0.23 13.41
C LYS A 150 13.85 -1.66 13.09
N GLU A 151 13.43 -1.92 11.86
CA GLU A 151 13.05 -3.26 11.42
C GLU A 151 14.23 -4.22 11.36
N SER A 152 15.40 -3.75 10.89
CA SER A 152 16.63 -4.56 10.87
C SER A 152 17.01 -4.99 12.30
N PHE A 153 16.97 -4.05 13.25
CA PHE A 153 17.18 -4.36 14.67
C PHE A 153 16.12 -5.32 15.21
N ASP A 154 14.84 -5.10 14.89
CA ASP A 154 13.73 -5.95 15.33
C ASP A 154 13.88 -7.41 14.90
N ILE A 155 14.39 -7.65 13.70
CA ILE A 155 14.61 -9.01 13.20
C ILE A 155 15.77 -9.68 13.96
N ILE A 156 16.85 -8.93 14.22
CA ILE A 156 17.97 -9.43 15.04
C ILE A 156 17.50 -9.71 16.47
N ALA A 157 16.74 -8.80 17.07
CA ALA A 157 16.18 -8.96 18.41
C ALA A 157 15.20 -10.14 18.51
N ALA A 158 14.38 -10.36 17.47
CA ALA A 158 13.47 -11.49 17.40
C ALA A 158 14.22 -12.81 17.30
N TRP A 159 15.19 -12.90 16.38
CA TRP A 159 16.00 -14.10 16.20
C TRP A 159 16.79 -14.46 17.47
N THR A 160 17.30 -13.45 18.17
CA THR A 160 18.07 -13.65 19.41
C THR A 160 17.20 -13.91 20.63
N GLY A 161 15.88 -13.71 20.56
CA GLY A 161 14.95 -13.93 21.67
C GLY A 161 14.85 -12.79 22.68
N PHE A 162 15.20 -11.55 22.29
CA PHE A 162 15.27 -10.37 23.18
C PHE A 162 14.22 -9.29 22.88
N CYS A 163 13.08 -9.65 22.28
CA CYS A 163 12.00 -8.69 22.02
C CYS A 163 11.43 -8.02 23.28
N SER A 164 11.45 -8.69 24.44
CA SER A 164 10.89 -8.16 25.69
C SER A 164 11.79 -7.12 26.36
N THR A 165 13.11 -7.25 26.21
CA THR A 165 14.08 -6.34 26.84
C THR A 165 14.59 -5.27 25.88
N GLY A 166 14.57 -5.56 24.57
CA GLY A 166 15.19 -4.71 23.55
C GLY A 166 16.71 -4.61 23.67
N ASN A 167 17.34 -5.44 24.51
CA ASN A 167 18.77 -5.42 24.81
C ASN A 167 19.37 -6.78 24.45
N ILE A 168 20.18 -6.82 23.39
CA ILE A 168 20.79 -8.04 22.85
C ILE A 168 22.20 -8.20 23.44
N PRO A 169 22.47 -9.25 24.24
CA PRO A 169 23.81 -9.51 24.78
C PRO A 169 24.83 -9.81 23.68
N LYS A 170 26.12 -9.57 23.98
CA LYS A 170 27.23 -9.82 23.05
C LYS A 170 27.17 -11.17 22.35
N SER A 171 27.10 -12.26 23.11
CA SER A 171 27.09 -13.62 22.56
C SER A 171 25.99 -13.80 21.51
N ASN A 172 24.77 -13.38 21.83
CA ASN A 172 23.61 -13.57 20.96
C ASN A 172 23.68 -12.70 19.70
N PHE A 173 24.18 -11.47 19.82
CA PHE A 173 24.39 -10.62 18.65
C PHE A 173 25.44 -11.21 17.69
N LEU A 174 26.56 -11.70 18.24
CA LEU A 174 27.60 -12.37 17.44
C LEU A 174 27.08 -13.67 16.81
N ASP A 175 26.27 -14.43 17.56
CA ASP A 175 25.66 -15.66 17.07
C ASP A 175 24.67 -15.39 15.92
N TRP A 176 23.97 -14.26 15.93
CA TRP A 176 23.10 -13.89 14.81
C TRP A 176 23.90 -13.75 13.50
N PHE A 177 25.04 -13.05 13.53
CA PHE A 177 25.87 -12.92 12.32
C PHE A 177 26.45 -14.25 11.85
N GLN A 178 26.73 -15.17 12.77
CA GLN A 178 27.35 -16.45 12.42
C GLN A 178 26.34 -17.53 12.02
N TYR A 179 25.14 -17.55 12.62
CA TYR A 179 24.23 -18.69 12.53
C TYR A 179 22.85 -18.38 11.95
N SER A 180 22.46 -17.11 11.79
CA SER A 180 21.10 -16.75 11.31
C SER A 180 20.74 -17.35 9.95
N SER A 181 21.73 -17.58 9.07
CA SER A 181 21.54 -18.21 7.77
C SER A 181 21.33 -19.73 7.83
N THR A 182 21.67 -20.38 8.95
CA THR A 182 21.64 -21.84 9.11
C THR A 182 20.59 -22.32 10.10
N VAL A 183 20.29 -21.51 11.10
CA VAL A 183 19.24 -21.77 12.09
C VAL A 183 18.05 -20.91 11.72
N SER A 184 16.94 -21.56 11.37
CA SER A 184 15.68 -20.89 11.10
C SER A 184 15.26 -20.06 12.31
N GLY A 185 15.24 -18.74 12.12
CA GLY A 185 14.70 -17.81 13.09
C GLY A 185 13.18 -17.88 13.19
N PRO A 186 12.57 -17.21 14.18
CA PRO A 186 11.13 -16.98 14.18
C PRO A 186 10.72 -16.29 12.87
N ALA A 187 9.57 -16.68 12.33
CA ALA A 187 9.03 -16.10 11.09
C ALA A 187 8.56 -14.64 11.24
N THR A 188 8.69 -14.07 12.44
CA THR A 188 8.12 -12.79 12.87
C THR A 188 9.18 -11.86 13.46
N SER A 189 9.04 -10.56 13.24
CA SER A 189 9.81 -9.52 13.94
C SER A 189 9.27 -9.30 15.36
N CYS A 190 9.96 -8.46 16.16
CA CYS A 190 9.45 -8.04 17.47
C CYS A 190 8.19 -7.15 17.40
N GLY A 191 7.72 -6.80 16.20
CA GLY A 191 6.52 -6.00 16.01
C GLY A 191 6.67 -4.56 16.50
N THR A 192 7.88 -4.00 16.56
CA THR A 192 8.08 -2.60 16.97
C THR A 192 7.89 -1.62 15.80
N VAL A 193 7.90 -2.13 14.56
CA VAL A 193 7.54 -1.42 13.33
C VAL A 193 6.24 -2.00 12.78
N ASN A 194 5.10 -1.54 13.27
CA ASN A 194 3.78 -1.95 12.76
C ASN A 194 3.22 -0.90 11.80
N ASN A 195 2.53 -1.37 10.77
CA ASN A 195 1.81 -0.51 9.81
C ASN A 195 2.71 0.51 9.11
N CYS A 196 3.87 0.06 8.63
CA CYS A 196 4.81 0.88 7.86
C CYS A 196 4.93 0.33 6.43
N PRO A 197 3.99 0.65 5.53
CA PRO A 197 4.07 0.23 4.15
C PRO A 197 5.42 0.60 3.52
N LYS A 198 5.83 -0.24 2.59
CA LYS A 198 7.07 -0.11 1.82
C LYS A 198 6.75 -0.13 0.34
N THR A 199 7.71 0.35 -0.43
CA THR A 199 7.70 0.24 -1.89
C THR A 199 8.96 -0.47 -2.36
N PHE A 200 8.88 -1.09 -3.53
CA PHE A 200 10.01 -1.76 -4.16
C PHE A 200 10.84 -0.82 -5.02
N ASN A 201 10.35 0.41 -5.24
CA ASN A 201 11.03 1.43 -6.02
C ASN A 201 11.95 2.26 -5.12
N PRO A 202 13.29 2.15 -5.26
CA PRO A 202 14.25 2.86 -4.40
C PRO A 202 14.04 4.37 -4.38
N TYR A 203 13.76 4.97 -5.53
CA TYR A 203 13.52 6.41 -5.64
C TYR A 203 12.21 6.85 -4.95
N SER A 204 11.16 6.03 -5.00
CA SER A 204 9.91 6.31 -4.29
C SER A 204 10.11 6.22 -2.78
N GLN A 205 10.98 5.32 -2.31
CA GLN A 205 11.38 5.23 -0.91
C GLN A 205 12.15 6.50 -0.47
N ASP A 206 13.06 7.01 -1.32
CA ASP A 206 13.81 8.24 -1.02
C ASP A 206 12.89 9.47 -0.96
N LEU A 207 11.91 9.58 -1.87
CA LEU A 207 10.86 10.61 -1.81
C LEU A 207 10.01 10.50 -0.54
N LEU A 208 9.66 9.27 -0.13
CA LEU A 208 8.88 9.01 1.08
C LEU A 208 9.63 9.43 2.34
N VAL A 209 10.90 9.04 2.48
CA VAL A 209 11.73 9.38 3.64
C VAL A 209 11.95 10.89 3.71
N ALA A 210 12.24 11.53 2.57
CA ALA A 210 12.38 12.99 2.52
C ALA A 210 11.07 13.71 2.87
N CYS A 211 9.93 13.18 2.44
CA CYS A 211 8.61 13.69 2.85
C CYS A 211 8.40 13.57 4.37
N ALA A 212 8.68 12.41 4.96
CA ALA A 212 8.44 12.16 6.39
C ALA A 212 9.31 12.99 7.35
N ASN A 213 10.40 13.60 6.86
CA ASN A 213 11.22 14.54 7.63
C ASN A 213 10.61 15.95 7.71
N ASP A 214 9.61 16.27 6.88
CA ASP A 214 8.94 17.57 6.93
C ASP A 214 7.98 17.64 8.13
N PRO A 215 8.03 18.71 8.96
CA PRO A 215 7.13 18.86 10.10
C PRO A 215 5.63 18.79 9.77
N ASN A 216 5.24 19.13 8.53
CA ASN A 216 3.85 19.14 8.07
C ASN A 216 3.45 17.87 7.28
N ALA A 217 4.31 16.84 7.23
CA ALA A 217 4.09 15.65 6.40
C ALA A 217 2.79 14.90 6.72
N VAL A 218 2.29 14.98 7.96
CA VAL A 218 1.04 14.35 8.39
C VAL A 218 -0.16 15.29 8.29
N SER A 219 0.02 16.58 8.62
CA SER A 219 -1.09 17.55 8.67
C SER A 219 -1.46 18.13 7.30
N ASN A 220 -0.46 18.38 6.45
CA ASN A 220 -0.65 18.98 5.13
C ASN A 220 0.37 18.44 4.10
N PRO A 221 0.39 17.12 3.84
CA PRO A 221 1.34 16.49 2.92
C PRO A 221 1.33 17.14 1.52
N PHE A 222 0.17 17.57 1.03
CA PHE A 222 0.04 18.11 -0.34
C PHE A 222 0.39 19.60 -0.45
N SER A 223 1.02 20.16 0.59
CA SER A 223 1.79 21.40 0.51
C SER A 223 3.29 21.19 0.34
N ILE A 224 3.77 19.96 0.47
CA ILE A 224 5.19 19.63 0.47
C ILE A 224 5.55 18.94 -0.86
N ARG A 225 6.58 19.48 -1.52
CA ARG A 225 7.03 18.99 -2.84
C ARG A 225 7.38 17.51 -2.85
N THR A 226 8.19 17.05 -1.90
CA THR A 226 8.63 15.64 -1.78
C THR A 226 7.47 14.71 -1.47
N CYS A 227 6.51 15.15 -0.65
CA CYS A 227 5.31 14.37 -0.36
C CYS A 227 4.41 14.21 -1.59
N VAL A 228 4.21 15.28 -2.38
CA VAL A 228 3.44 15.18 -3.63
C VAL A 228 4.13 14.26 -4.63
N ALA A 229 5.44 14.40 -4.83
CA ALA A 229 6.19 13.50 -5.71
C ALA A 229 6.15 12.03 -5.23
N GLY A 230 6.31 11.80 -3.92
CA GLY A 230 6.20 10.48 -3.30
C GLY A 230 4.82 9.87 -3.49
N ALA A 231 3.76 10.62 -3.23
CA ALA A 231 2.38 10.17 -3.37
C ALA A 231 2.03 9.76 -4.80
N LEU A 232 2.39 10.57 -5.79
CA LEU A 232 2.12 10.26 -7.20
C LEU A 232 2.87 9.00 -7.68
N ASN A 233 4.08 8.78 -7.16
CA ASN A 233 4.90 7.60 -7.46
C ASN A 233 4.63 6.40 -6.52
N TRP A 234 3.62 6.46 -5.65
CA TRP A 234 3.32 5.39 -4.70
C TRP A 234 2.34 4.35 -5.25
N GLU A 235 2.78 3.09 -5.33
CA GLU A 235 2.02 2.01 -5.95
C GLU A 235 0.80 1.55 -5.13
N GLY A 236 0.89 1.64 -3.80
CA GLY A 236 -0.16 1.18 -2.88
C GLY A 236 -1.40 2.07 -2.78
N GLY A 237 -1.46 3.17 -3.54
CA GLY A 237 -2.49 4.21 -3.42
C GLY A 237 -2.22 5.20 -2.29
N ILE A 238 -3.00 6.28 -2.24
CA ILE A 238 -2.74 7.42 -1.36
C ILE A 238 -2.84 7.06 0.12
N ASN A 239 -3.82 6.24 0.54
CA ASN A 239 -3.93 5.89 1.95
C ASN A 239 -2.73 5.05 2.41
N SER A 240 -2.21 4.16 1.55
CA SER A 240 -0.98 3.42 1.80
C SER A 240 0.23 4.36 1.90
N PHE A 241 0.31 5.38 1.03
CA PHE A 241 1.36 6.40 1.10
C PHE A 241 1.30 7.20 2.41
N LEU A 242 0.13 7.72 2.78
CA LEU A 242 -0.06 8.50 4.01
C LEU A 242 0.25 7.67 5.26
N GLN A 243 -0.11 6.38 5.26
CA GLN A 243 0.29 5.44 6.30
C GLN A 243 1.82 5.26 6.34
N ALA A 244 2.47 5.13 5.19
CA ALA A 244 3.92 4.99 5.10
C ALA A 244 4.67 6.23 5.61
N VAL A 245 4.17 7.44 5.29
CA VAL A 245 4.69 8.73 5.76
C VAL A 245 4.51 8.83 7.26
N THR A 246 3.29 8.61 7.75
CA THR A 246 2.94 8.80 9.17
C THR A 246 3.74 7.86 10.07
N CYS A 247 3.93 6.59 9.65
CA CYS A 247 4.80 5.68 10.39
C CYS A 247 6.21 6.27 10.56
N ARG A 248 6.85 6.73 9.47
CA ARG A 248 8.22 7.25 9.51
C ARG A 248 8.29 8.55 10.29
N TYR A 249 7.32 9.44 10.10
CA TYR A 249 7.18 10.66 10.87
C TYR A 249 7.11 10.38 12.38
N ASN A 250 6.30 9.40 12.80
CA ASN A 250 6.19 8.99 14.20
C ASN A 250 7.54 8.51 14.76
N ILE A 251 8.34 7.79 13.96
CA ILE A 251 9.68 7.35 14.38
C ILE A 251 10.65 8.54 14.46
N ILE A 252 10.65 9.43 13.46
CA ILE A 252 11.58 10.58 13.39
C ILE A 252 11.31 11.57 14.52
N HIS A 253 10.04 11.91 14.73
CA HIS A 253 9.62 12.95 15.66
C HIS A 253 9.18 12.41 17.02
N SER A 254 9.30 11.09 17.25
CA SER A 254 8.85 10.43 18.48
C SER A 254 7.40 10.75 18.84
N THR A 255 6.50 10.63 17.85
CA THR A 255 5.07 10.88 18.00
C THR A 255 4.25 9.60 17.80
N ASN A 256 2.94 9.67 18.01
CA ASN A 256 2.02 8.55 17.79
C ASN A 256 0.75 9.03 17.08
N LEU A 257 0.94 9.75 15.97
CA LEU A 257 -0.16 10.27 15.18
C LEU A 257 -0.82 9.15 14.36
N PRO A 258 -2.17 9.14 14.25
CA PRO A 258 -2.84 8.26 13.30
C PRO A 258 -2.61 8.75 11.87
N ALA A 259 -2.52 7.81 10.92
CA ALA A 259 -2.42 8.18 9.52
C ALA A 259 -3.73 8.81 9.02
N PRO A 260 -3.68 9.96 8.33
CA PRO A 260 -4.87 10.55 7.75
C PRO A 260 -5.30 9.77 6.50
N THR A 261 -6.57 9.93 6.11
CA THR A 261 -7.06 9.50 4.80
C THR A 261 -6.81 10.61 3.76
N GLY A 262 -6.73 10.25 2.48
CA GLY A 262 -6.59 11.25 1.40
C GLY A 262 -7.69 12.32 1.41
N THR A 263 -8.91 11.97 1.84
CA THR A 263 -10.03 12.93 1.98
C THR A 263 -9.92 13.84 3.19
N GLY A 264 -9.17 13.42 4.21
CA GLY A 264 -8.98 14.13 5.48
C GLY A 264 -7.82 15.13 5.48
N VAL A 265 -7.04 15.21 4.40
CA VAL A 265 -5.96 16.20 4.24
C VAL A 265 -6.36 17.33 3.27
N PRO A 266 -5.76 18.53 3.39
CA PRO A 266 -5.96 19.62 2.46
C PRO A 266 -5.62 19.25 1.02
N ALA A 267 -6.25 19.93 0.06
CA ALA A 267 -5.97 19.77 -1.37
C ALA A 267 -4.56 20.23 -1.75
N LEU A 268 -4.11 19.84 -2.95
CA LEU A 268 -2.83 20.27 -3.52
C LEU A 268 -2.79 21.80 -3.59
N SER A 269 -1.81 22.40 -2.90
CA SER A 269 -1.76 23.85 -2.66
C SER A 269 -0.81 24.62 -3.57
N PHE A 270 -0.09 23.92 -4.46
CA PHE A 270 0.84 24.53 -5.41
C PHE A 270 0.76 23.85 -6.78
N ASN A 271 1.06 24.61 -7.83
CA ASN A 271 1.30 24.04 -9.16
C ASN A 271 2.65 23.34 -9.17
N LEU A 272 2.74 22.15 -9.78
CA LEU A 272 4.01 21.46 -9.93
C LEU A 272 5.08 22.41 -10.53
N PRO A 273 6.28 22.52 -9.93
CA PRO A 273 7.35 23.40 -10.39
C PRO A 273 8.01 22.82 -11.65
N VAL A 274 7.31 22.96 -12.79
CA VAL A 274 7.72 22.50 -14.12
C VAL A 274 7.60 23.66 -15.13
N SER A 275 8.25 23.52 -16.28
CA SER A 275 8.38 24.59 -17.28
C SER A 275 7.07 25.09 -17.88
N ASN A 276 6.01 24.27 -17.92
CA ASN A 276 4.71 24.61 -18.50
C ASN A 276 3.59 24.49 -17.44
N PRO A 277 2.66 25.45 -17.37
CA PRO A 277 1.51 25.36 -16.47
C PRO A 277 0.58 24.20 -16.88
N PRO A 278 -0.28 23.72 -15.95
CA PRO A 278 -1.24 22.66 -16.23
C PRO A 278 -2.13 22.99 -17.46
N PRO A 279 -2.60 21.98 -18.22
CA PRO A 279 -2.58 20.55 -17.89
C PRO A 279 -1.19 19.91 -17.98
N TYR A 280 -0.83 19.11 -16.97
CA TYR A 280 0.48 18.48 -16.89
C TYR A 280 0.55 17.31 -17.85
N THR A 281 1.65 17.22 -18.58
CA THR A 281 1.96 16.11 -19.48
C THR A 281 2.80 15.03 -18.79
N GLN A 282 3.02 13.91 -19.48
CA GLN A 282 3.97 12.89 -19.04
C GLN A 282 5.36 13.47 -18.78
N GLN A 283 5.84 14.36 -19.65
CA GLN A 283 7.14 15.00 -19.47
C GLN A 283 7.16 15.88 -18.22
N ASN A 284 6.08 16.63 -17.94
CA ASN A 284 5.99 17.39 -16.70
C ASN A 284 6.06 16.49 -15.46
N PHE A 285 5.44 15.30 -15.49
CA PHE A 285 5.52 14.36 -14.39
C PHE A 285 6.93 13.79 -14.18
N VAL A 286 7.63 13.47 -15.28
CA VAL A 286 9.04 13.06 -15.26
C VAL A 286 9.91 14.18 -14.68
N ASP A 287 9.82 15.40 -15.23
CA ASP A 287 10.59 16.56 -14.78
C ASP A 287 10.33 16.87 -13.30
N PHE A 288 9.07 16.78 -12.87
CA PHE A 288 8.70 17.00 -11.47
C PHE A 288 9.32 15.94 -10.55
N THR A 289 9.24 14.66 -10.92
CA THR A 289 9.80 13.55 -10.13
C THR A 289 11.32 13.67 -10.02
N TYR A 290 12.02 13.83 -11.15
CA TYR A 290 13.48 13.95 -11.20
C TYR A 290 13.96 15.24 -10.53
N GLY A 291 13.31 16.37 -10.80
CA GLY A 291 13.66 17.64 -10.16
C GLY A 291 13.44 17.62 -8.65
N THR A 292 12.44 16.87 -8.16
CA THR A 292 12.22 16.70 -6.72
C THR A 292 13.28 15.82 -6.09
N LEU A 293 13.66 14.70 -6.73
CA LEU A 293 14.80 13.88 -6.29
C LEU A 293 16.09 14.71 -6.24
N SER A 294 16.43 15.44 -7.31
CA SER A 294 17.60 16.32 -7.34
C SER A 294 17.59 17.36 -6.21
N SER A 295 16.42 17.84 -5.79
CA SER A 295 16.31 18.81 -4.69
C SER A 295 16.53 18.22 -3.29
N ILE A 296 16.41 16.89 -3.12
CA ILE A 296 16.73 16.23 -1.85
C ILE A 296 18.25 16.17 -1.66
N GLY A 297 19.00 15.89 -2.72
CA GLY A 297 20.46 15.95 -2.72
C GLY A 297 21.14 14.78 -3.43
N PRO A 298 22.48 14.76 -3.46
CA PRO A 298 23.27 13.81 -4.26
C PRO A 298 23.23 12.34 -3.80
N GLY A 299 22.67 12.03 -2.63
CA GLY A 299 22.57 10.65 -2.11
C GLY A 299 21.28 9.94 -2.45
N VAL A 300 20.35 10.62 -3.14
CA VAL A 300 19.13 9.99 -3.61
C VAL A 300 19.37 9.10 -4.80
N ARG A 301 18.48 8.13 -4.98
CA ARG A 301 18.47 7.21 -6.10
C ARG A 301 17.43 7.66 -7.10
N PHE A 302 17.81 7.60 -8.36
CA PHE A 302 16.91 7.90 -9.48
C PHE A 302 16.26 6.61 -9.98
N PRO A 303 15.09 6.70 -10.65
CA PRO A 303 14.52 5.57 -11.35
C PRO A 303 15.56 4.95 -12.29
N SER A 304 15.81 3.64 -12.15
CA SER A 304 16.75 2.90 -12.99
C SER A 304 16.28 2.80 -14.45
N ILE A 305 14.96 2.90 -14.66
CA ILE A 305 14.30 2.93 -15.95
C ILE A 305 13.20 3.99 -15.87
N VAL A 306 13.16 4.89 -16.85
CA VAL A 306 12.13 5.94 -16.93
C VAL A 306 10.71 5.36 -17.03
N ASP A 307 10.60 4.12 -17.52
CA ASP A 307 9.36 3.36 -17.69
C ASP A 307 8.54 3.24 -16.40
N PHE A 308 9.17 3.19 -15.22
CA PHE A 308 8.41 3.17 -13.97
C PHE A 308 7.64 4.47 -13.75
N VAL A 309 8.29 5.60 -14.00
CA VAL A 309 7.67 6.93 -13.84
C VAL A 309 6.63 7.17 -14.92
N THR A 310 6.91 6.81 -16.17
CA THR A 310 5.95 6.97 -17.28
C THR A 310 4.77 6.02 -17.16
N HIS A 311 4.96 4.81 -16.62
CA HIS A 311 3.88 3.88 -16.29
C HIS A 311 2.98 4.41 -15.17
N ARG A 312 3.57 4.99 -14.11
CA ARG A 312 2.81 5.67 -13.06
C ARG A 312 1.98 6.82 -13.62
N TRP A 313 2.54 7.60 -14.55
CA TRP A 313 1.77 8.63 -15.24
C TRP A 313 0.59 8.06 -16.03
N ALA A 314 0.78 6.95 -16.77
CA ALA A 314 -0.30 6.31 -17.51
C ALA A 314 -1.47 5.88 -16.60
N ILE A 315 -1.17 5.39 -15.39
CA ILE A 315 -2.19 5.08 -14.38
C ILE A 315 -2.93 6.34 -13.94
N ILE A 316 -2.22 7.44 -13.68
CA ILE A 316 -2.84 8.72 -13.29
C ILE A 316 -3.73 9.24 -14.41
N VAL A 317 -3.27 9.20 -15.66
CA VAL A 317 -4.05 9.61 -16.85
C VAL A 317 -5.29 8.74 -17.02
N ALA A 318 -5.18 7.43 -16.83
CA ALA A 318 -6.30 6.50 -16.88
C ALA A 318 -7.31 6.77 -15.77
N TRP A 319 -6.85 6.97 -14.53
CA TRP A 319 -7.71 7.25 -13.37
C TRP A 319 -8.44 8.60 -13.51
N THR A 320 -7.74 9.62 -14.01
CA THR A 320 -8.31 10.97 -14.20
C THR A 320 -9.14 11.10 -15.49
N ASN A 321 -9.16 10.07 -16.35
CA ASN A 321 -9.87 10.04 -17.63
C ASN A 321 -9.38 11.08 -18.66
N PHE A 322 -8.09 11.41 -18.70
CA PHE A 322 -7.49 12.35 -19.66
C PHE A 322 -6.73 11.68 -20.81
N CYS A 323 -7.03 10.43 -21.06
CA CYS A 323 -6.36 9.55 -22.01
C CYS A 323 -6.19 10.07 -23.43
N ASN A 324 -7.21 10.78 -23.95
CA ASN A 324 -7.17 11.34 -25.29
C ASN A 324 -6.11 12.45 -25.44
N THR A 325 -5.74 13.08 -24.32
CA THR A 325 -4.76 14.17 -24.29
C THR A 325 -3.43 13.74 -23.68
N GLY A 326 -3.43 12.72 -22.82
CA GLY A 326 -2.30 12.37 -21.97
C GLY A 326 -1.92 13.46 -20.95
N ALA A 327 -2.76 14.50 -20.79
CA ALA A 327 -2.47 15.69 -20.01
C ALA A 327 -3.54 15.95 -18.95
N VAL A 328 -3.13 16.10 -17.68
CA VAL A 328 -4.04 16.14 -16.52
C VAL A 328 -4.09 17.57 -15.94
N PRO A 329 -5.26 18.22 -15.85
CA PRO A 329 -5.39 19.51 -15.17
C PRO A 329 -5.09 19.43 -13.66
N GLN A 330 -4.64 20.54 -13.08
CA GLN A 330 -4.28 20.64 -11.66
C GLN A 330 -5.39 20.13 -10.72
N ALA A 331 -6.65 20.49 -10.99
CA ALA A 331 -7.78 20.06 -10.17
C ALA A 331 -7.89 18.52 -10.12
N ASN A 332 -7.76 17.86 -11.27
CA ASN A 332 -7.87 16.41 -11.38
C ASN A 332 -6.66 15.69 -10.77
N LEU A 333 -5.47 16.29 -10.85
CA LEU A 333 -4.29 15.80 -10.12
C LEU A 333 -4.47 15.94 -8.60
N SER A 334 -5.05 17.05 -8.14
CA SER A 334 -5.41 17.24 -6.74
C SER A 334 -6.47 16.22 -6.28
N ASP A 335 -7.45 15.91 -7.13
CA ASP A 335 -8.47 14.90 -6.84
C ASP A 335 -7.85 13.50 -6.77
N PHE A 336 -6.93 13.15 -7.67
CA PHE A 336 -6.15 11.92 -7.58
C PHE A 336 -5.49 11.79 -6.21
N LEU A 337 -4.79 12.83 -5.76
CA LEU A 337 -4.11 12.85 -4.45
C LEU A 337 -5.08 12.72 -3.27
N ARG A 338 -6.36 13.06 -3.41
CA ARG A 338 -7.34 12.96 -2.31
C ARG A 338 -8.17 11.68 -2.34
N TYR A 339 -8.45 11.14 -3.52
CA TYR A 339 -9.48 10.11 -3.70
C TYR A 339 -8.95 8.76 -4.23
N SER A 340 -7.70 8.67 -4.70
CA SER A 340 -7.11 7.39 -5.13
C SER A 340 -6.61 6.54 -3.94
N ALA A 341 -7.55 6.14 -3.09
CA ALA A 341 -7.26 5.51 -1.78
C ALA A 341 -6.49 4.18 -1.86
N SER A 342 -6.73 3.38 -2.90
CA SER A 342 -6.19 2.02 -3.05
C SER A 342 -5.17 1.92 -4.17
N ALA A 343 -4.42 0.81 -4.19
CA ALA A 343 -3.52 0.49 -5.29
C ALA A 343 -4.25 0.54 -6.63
N LEU A 344 -3.63 1.21 -7.59
CA LEU A 344 -4.11 1.34 -8.97
C LEU A 344 -3.15 0.57 -9.87
N THR A 345 -3.68 -0.33 -10.69
CA THR A 345 -2.90 -1.20 -11.59
C THR A 345 -3.30 -1.03 -13.06
N SER A 346 -4.40 -0.34 -13.35
CA SER A 346 -4.88 -0.15 -14.72
C SER A 346 -4.20 1.06 -15.37
N THR A 347 -3.51 0.81 -16.48
CA THR A 347 -3.10 1.83 -17.46
C THR A 347 -4.09 1.94 -18.62
N SER A 348 -5.12 1.09 -18.63
CA SER A 348 -6.14 1.11 -19.67
C SER A 348 -7.00 2.36 -19.50
N CYS A 349 -6.63 3.33 -20.30
CA CYS A 349 -7.48 4.40 -20.71
C CYS A 349 -8.79 3.84 -21.26
N VAL A 350 -9.89 4.11 -20.58
CA VAL A 350 -11.21 3.78 -21.10
C VAL A 350 -11.44 4.73 -22.29
N THR A 351 -11.12 4.29 -23.50
CA THR A 351 -11.20 5.07 -24.74
C THR A 351 -12.66 5.35 -25.08
N GLY A 352 -13.22 6.49 -24.65
CA GLY A 352 -14.64 6.77 -24.86
C GLY A 352 -15.54 5.80 -24.08
N PRO A 353 -16.85 6.07 -23.94
CA PRO A 353 -17.62 5.61 -22.81
C PRO A 353 -17.73 4.09 -22.81
N ILE A 354 -17.00 3.46 -21.90
CA ILE A 354 -17.35 2.15 -21.40
C ILE A 354 -17.44 2.30 -19.88
N CYS A 355 -18.52 2.98 -19.45
CA CYS A 355 -19.42 2.29 -18.53
C CYS A 355 -19.63 0.95 -19.23
N ASN A 356 -19.01 -0.16 -18.82
CA ASN A 356 -19.39 -1.43 -19.42
C ASN A 356 -20.89 -1.50 -19.18
N PRO A 357 -21.73 -1.35 -20.23
CA PRO A 357 -23.15 -1.46 -20.01
C PRO A 357 -23.34 -2.81 -19.36
N ASP A 358 -24.24 -2.91 -18.39
CA ASP A 358 -24.49 -4.21 -17.81
C ASP A 358 -24.78 -5.18 -18.98
N PRO A 359 -24.11 -6.35 -19.04
CA PRO A 359 -24.29 -7.27 -20.15
C PRO A 359 -25.75 -7.69 -20.31
N ASN A 360 -26.57 -7.55 -19.26
CA ASN A 360 -28.01 -7.61 -19.38
C ASN A 360 -28.62 -6.23 -19.66
N ALA A 361 -29.22 -6.09 -20.84
CA ALA A 361 -29.84 -4.85 -21.31
C ALA A 361 -30.93 -4.30 -20.37
N SER A 362 -31.65 -5.15 -19.62
CA SER A 362 -32.68 -4.68 -18.67
C SER A 362 -32.07 -4.00 -17.45
N CYS A 363 -30.98 -4.54 -16.91
CA CYS A 363 -30.24 -3.95 -15.81
C CYS A 363 -29.60 -2.61 -16.25
N GLN A 364 -29.09 -2.58 -17.48
CA GLN A 364 -28.57 -1.36 -18.08
C GLN A 364 -29.64 -0.27 -18.26
N GLN A 365 -30.88 -0.63 -18.59
CA GLN A 365 -31.97 0.35 -18.68
C GLN A 365 -32.34 0.96 -17.33
N LEU A 366 -32.37 0.15 -16.27
CA LEU A 366 -32.55 0.65 -14.90
C LEU A 366 -31.41 1.61 -14.52
N PHE A 367 -30.16 1.27 -14.85
CA PHE A 367 -29.02 2.16 -14.66
C PHE A 367 -29.14 3.48 -15.42
N GLN A 368 -29.54 3.44 -16.69
CA GLN A 368 -29.73 4.66 -17.50
C GLN A 368 -30.83 5.57 -16.93
N SER A 369 -31.85 5.00 -16.30
CA SER A 369 -32.85 5.78 -15.59
C SER A 369 -32.34 6.29 -14.24
N CYS A 370 -31.55 5.49 -13.54
CA CYS A 370 -30.93 5.83 -12.26
C CYS A 370 -30.04 7.07 -12.38
N ILE A 371 -29.15 7.13 -13.38
CA ILE A 371 -28.20 8.25 -13.55
C ILE A 371 -28.86 9.59 -13.88
N LYS A 372 -30.17 9.61 -14.15
CA LYS A 372 -30.96 10.83 -14.32
C LYS A 372 -31.46 11.41 -13.00
N ALA A 373 -31.31 10.69 -11.88
CA ALA A 373 -31.72 11.15 -10.57
C ALA A 373 -30.86 12.35 -10.13
N SER A 374 -31.52 13.41 -9.63
CA SER A 374 -30.84 14.66 -9.24
C SER A 374 -29.84 14.51 -8.08
N ASN A 375 -30.00 13.47 -7.27
CA ASN A 375 -29.20 13.18 -6.09
C ASN A 375 -28.30 11.94 -6.24
N ILE A 376 -28.08 11.48 -7.47
CA ILE A 376 -27.29 10.27 -7.79
C ILE A 376 -25.89 10.24 -7.17
N LEU A 377 -25.24 11.39 -6.99
CA LEU A 377 -23.88 11.48 -6.41
C LEU A 377 -23.85 11.58 -4.88
N THR A 378 -25.00 11.82 -4.26
CA THR A 378 -25.10 12.05 -2.81
C THR A 378 -25.91 10.97 -2.11
N ASP A 379 -26.97 10.47 -2.74
CA ASP A 379 -27.88 9.47 -2.19
C ASP A 379 -28.54 8.63 -3.32
N PRO A 380 -27.76 7.78 -4.01
CA PRO A 380 -28.28 6.96 -5.10
C PRO A 380 -29.38 6.01 -4.61
N TYR A 381 -29.32 5.50 -3.38
CA TYR A 381 -30.27 4.51 -2.86
C TYR A 381 -31.58 5.11 -2.31
N SER A 382 -31.79 6.41 -2.49
CA SER A 382 -33.12 7.03 -2.39
C SER A 382 -33.97 6.86 -3.66
N ASN A 383 -33.40 6.29 -4.74
CA ASN A 383 -34.09 6.05 -6.00
C ASN A 383 -34.25 4.54 -6.26
N LEU A 384 -35.48 4.09 -6.57
CA LEU A 384 -35.78 2.67 -6.81
C LEU A 384 -34.98 2.09 -7.98
N HIS A 385 -34.83 2.84 -9.08
CA HIS A 385 -34.11 2.36 -10.26
C HIS A 385 -32.62 2.19 -9.96
N CYS A 386 -32.06 3.02 -9.09
CA CYS A 386 -30.68 2.89 -8.64
C CYS A 386 -30.46 1.69 -7.72
N ALA A 387 -31.36 1.46 -6.75
CA ALA A 387 -31.28 0.28 -5.88
C ALA A 387 -31.36 -1.02 -6.69
N LEU A 388 -32.30 -1.10 -7.64
CA LEU A 388 -32.45 -2.26 -8.51
C LEU A 388 -31.27 -2.41 -9.48
N ALA A 389 -30.80 -1.32 -10.11
CA ALA A 389 -29.63 -1.34 -10.98
C ALA A 389 -28.36 -1.81 -10.25
N ALA A 390 -28.12 -1.32 -9.04
CA ALA A 390 -27.00 -1.75 -8.20
C ALA A 390 -27.08 -3.26 -7.87
N SER A 391 -28.29 -3.75 -7.60
CA SER A 391 -28.51 -5.14 -7.22
C SER A 391 -28.34 -6.14 -8.37
N CYS A 392 -28.59 -5.73 -9.62
CA CYS A 392 -28.42 -6.58 -10.79
C CYS A 392 -27.07 -6.41 -11.50
N TRP A 393 -26.25 -5.43 -11.10
CA TRP A 393 -25.01 -5.09 -11.78
C TRP A 393 -24.01 -6.26 -11.79
N GLY A 394 -23.54 -6.63 -12.97
CA GLY A 394 -22.63 -7.75 -13.21
C GLY A 394 -21.29 -7.57 -12.51
N GLY A 395 -20.82 -6.32 -12.37
CA GLY A 395 -19.63 -5.97 -11.60
C GLY A 395 -19.84 -5.85 -10.08
N GLY A 396 -21.02 -6.20 -9.57
CA GLY A 396 -21.42 -5.95 -8.18
C GLY A 396 -21.61 -4.47 -7.86
N VAL A 397 -21.83 -4.15 -6.58
CA VAL A 397 -22.16 -2.78 -6.16
C VAL A 397 -20.99 -1.83 -6.36
N ILE A 398 -19.74 -2.29 -6.18
CA ILE A 398 -18.54 -1.50 -6.52
C ILE A 398 -18.49 -1.22 -8.02
N GLY A 399 -18.78 -2.22 -8.85
CA GLY A 399 -18.89 -2.03 -10.30
C GLY A 399 -19.97 -1.03 -10.70
N PHE A 400 -21.09 -1.01 -9.97
CA PHE A 400 -22.18 -0.05 -10.18
C PHE A 400 -21.75 1.39 -9.82
N GLY A 401 -21.12 1.60 -8.67
CA GLY A 401 -20.62 2.92 -8.27
C GLY A 401 -19.55 3.45 -9.24
N ASN A 402 -18.68 2.56 -9.74
CA ASN A 402 -17.74 2.87 -10.82
C ASN A 402 -18.46 3.25 -12.13
N ALA A 403 -19.57 2.59 -12.45
CA ALA A 403 -20.38 2.91 -13.62
C ALA A 403 -21.07 4.27 -13.50
N ILE A 404 -21.63 4.63 -12.32
CA ILE A 404 -22.15 5.99 -12.05
C ILE A 404 -21.04 7.01 -12.28
N SER A 405 -19.86 6.74 -11.70
CA SER A 405 -18.72 7.63 -11.82
C SER A 405 -18.29 7.88 -13.26
N CYS A 406 -18.32 6.82 -14.06
CA CYS A 406 -18.04 6.88 -15.48
C CYS A 406 -19.14 7.67 -16.22
N ALA A 407 -20.42 7.35 -15.99
CA ALA A 407 -21.55 7.95 -16.71
C ALA A 407 -21.70 9.45 -16.45
N LEU A 408 -21.37 9.90 -15.24
CA LEU A 408 -21.48 11.30 -14.82
C LEU A 408 -20.13 12.03 -14.86
N ASN A 409 -19.08 11.36 -15.36
CA ASN A 409 -17.72 11.87 -15.44
C ASN A 409 -17.22 12.49 -14.11
N THR A 410 -17.49 11.80 -13.00
CA THR A 410 -17.16 12.31 -11.64
C THR A 410 -15.81 11.81 -11.12
N GLN A 411 -15.10 10.98 -11.88
CA GLN A 411 -13.70 10.62 -11.63
C GLN A 411 -13.49 10.00 -10.23
N GLY A 412 -14.39 9.13 -9.82
CA GLY A 412 -14.36 8.44 -8.52
C GLY A 412 -15.10 9.18 -7.40
N ARG A 413 -15.47 10.45 -7.60
CA ARG A 413 -16.21 11.23 -6.62
C ARG A 413 -17.61 10.68 -6.45
N GLY A 414 -17.91 10.16 -5.26
CA GLY A 414 -19.20 9.52 -5.00
C GLY A 414 -19.35 8.24 -5.82
N ALA A 415 -18.28 7.48 -6.05
CA ALA A 415 -18.28 6.21 -6.78
C ALA A 415 -18.24 4.97 -5.86
N ASN A 416 -18.03 5.16 -4.56
CA ASN A 416 -17.84 4.06 -3.63
C ASN A 416 -19.12 3.83 -2.81
N PRO A 417 -19.83 2.71 -3.01
CA PRO A 417 -21.06 2.38 -2.29
C PRO A 417 -20.97 2.38 -0.77
N ARG A 418 -19.77 2.14 -0.22
CA ARG A 418 -19.54 2.17 1.22
C ARG A 418 -19.76 3.55 1.84
N PHE A 419 -19.70 4.61 1.03
CA PHE A 419 -19.90 5.98 1.47
C PHE A 419 -21.25 6.56 1.04
N TYR A 420 -22.09 5.79 0.35
CA TYR A 420 -23.47 6.21 0.08
C TYR A 420 -24.29 6.12 1.36
N PRO A 421 -25.27 7.02 1.56
CA PRO A 421 -26.34 6.79 2.52
C PRO A 421 -26.94 5.40 2.34
N ARG A 422 -27.35 4.79 3.45
CA ARG A 422 -28.05 3.50 3.42
C ARG A 422 -29.31 3.61 2.55
N LEU A 423 -29.73 2.48 1.99
CA LEU A 423 -31.03 2.36 1.33
C LEU A 423 -32.12 3.01 2.18
N SER A 424 -32.86 3.94 1.60
CA SER A 424 -33.93 4.62 2.34
C SER A 424 -35.06 3.63 2.69
N GLN A 425 -35.65 3.79 3.88
CA GLN A 425 -36.75 2.93 4.34
C GLN A 425 -37.92 2.96 3.35
N SER A 426 -38.24 4.12 2.78
CA SER A 426 -39.31 4.26 1.79
C SER A 426 -39.09 3.44 0.52
N ILE A 427 -37.84 3.34 0.04
CA ILE A 427 -37.54 2.50 -1.12
C ILE A 427 -37.61 1.02 -0.75
N PHE A 428 -37.14 0.65 0.45
CA PHE A 428 -37.29 -0.71 0.94
C PHE A 428 -38.75 -1.13 1.07
N ASP A 429 -39.59 -0.32 1.72
CA ASP A 429 -41.02 -0.61 1.92
C ASP A 429 -41.75 -0.73 0.58
N SER A 430 -41.38 0.12 -0.39
CA SER A 430 -41.88 0.03 -1.76
C SER A 430 -41.49 -1.28 -2.43
N MET A 431 -40.28 -1.79 -2.18
CA MET A 431 -39.85 -3.07 -2.73
C MET A 431 -40.51 -4.25 -2.02
N ALA A 432 -40.65 -4.17 -0.69
CA ALA A 432 -41.24 -5.23 0.14
C ALA A 432 -42.77 -5.31 0.03
N GLY A 433 -43.42 -4.36 -0.65
CA GLY A 433 -44.89 -4.30 -0.68
C GLY A 433 -45.51 -3.99 0.68
N GLY A 434 -44.79 -3.29 1.55
CA GLY A 434 -45.20 -2.99 2.93
C GLY A 434 -44.85 -4.04 3.97
N ASP A 435 -44.24 -5.17 3.58
CA ASP A 435 -43.77 -6.20 4.51
C ASP A 435 -42.44 -5.83 5.18
N SER A 436 -42.12 -6.47 6.31
CA SER A 436 -40.84 -6.26 7.03
C SER A 436 -39.61 -6.87 6.33
N THR A 437 -39.82 -7.63 5.25
CA THR A 437 -38.78 -8.38 4.53
C THR A 437 -39.09 -8.42 3.04
N ILE A 438 -38.07 -8.45 2.17
CA ILE A 438 -38.26 -8.64 0.73
C ILE A 438 -38.22 -10.14 0.42
N SER A 439 -39.29 -10.67 -0.19
CA SER A 439 -39.32 -12.02 -0.78
C SER A 439 -38.77 -12.03 -2.21
N GLN A 440 -38.56 -13.23 -2.77
CA GLN A 440 -38.22 -13.37 -4.18
C GLN A 440 -39.28 -12.72 -5.09
N GLN A 441 -40.56 -12.92 -4.78
CA GLN A 441 -41.64 -12.36 -5.58
C GLN A 441 -41.67 -10.84 -5.49
N ASN A 442 -41.48 -10.28 -4.28
CA ASN A 442 -41.37 -8.83 -4.10
C ASN A 442 -40.24 -8.22 -4.94
N TYR A 443 -39.06 -8.87 -4.97
CA TYR A 443 -37.94 -8.42 -5.79
C TYR A 443 -38.25 -8.50 -7.30
N ILE A 444 -38.86 -9.59 -7.77
CA ILE A 444 -39.30 -9.74 -9.17
C ILE A 444 -40.29 -8.64 -9.52
N ASP A 445 -41.34 -8.46 -8.71
CA ASP A 445 -42.39 -7.46 -8.95
C ASP A 445 -41.81 -6.04 -8.96
N SER A 446 -40.86 -5.75 -8.07
CA SER A 446 -40.15 -4.47 -8.05
C SER A 446 -39.31 -4.26 -9.32
N PHE A 447 -38.61 -5.30 -9.78
CA PHE A 447 -37.75 -5.22 -10.96
C PHE A 447 -38.56 -4.96 -12.23
N TYR A 448 -39.59 -5.77 -12.48
CA TYR A 448 -40.49 -5.60 -13.62
C TYR A 448 -41.35 -4.34 -13.47
N GLY A 449 -41.77 -4.00 -12.25
CA GLY A 449 -42.50 -2.76 -11.95
C GLY A 449 -41.69 -1.52 -12.31
N ALA A 450 -40.42 -1.44 -11.92
CA ALA A 450 -39.53 -0.34 -12.28
C ALA A 450 -39.33 -0.24 -13.80
N LEU A 451 -39.09 -1.37 -14.48
CA LEU A 451 -38.97 -1.39 -15.95
C LEU A 451 -40.26 -0.90 -16.63
N SER A 452 -41.43 -1.26 -16.11
CA SER A 452 -42.73 -0.87 -16.70
C SER A 452 -42.95 0.65 -16.76
N THR A 453 -42.23 1.41 -15.93
CA THR A 453 -42.29 2.88 -15.93
C THR A 453 -41.48 3.52 -17.05
N LEU A 454 -40.65 2.75 -17.76
CA LEU A 454 -39.82 3.23 -18.86
C LEU A 454 -40.62 3.27 -20.16
N THR A 455 -40.28 4.21 -21.06
CA THR A 455 -40.99 4.42 -22.33
C THR A 455 -40.84 3.25 -23.31
N SER A 456 -39.78 2.44 -23.19
CA SER A 456 -39.52 1.27 -24.07
C SER A 456 -38.75 0.20 -23.30
N PRO A 457 -39.43 -0.58 -22.43
CA PRO A 457 -38.78 -1.53 -21.55
C PRO A 457 -38.22 -2.73 -22.32
N ILE A 458 -36.99 -3.11 -22.00
CA ILE A 458 -36.40 -4.40 -22.39
C ILE A 458 -36.60 -5.36 -21.22
N TRP A 459 -37.43 -6.37 -21.43
CA TRP A 459 -37.77 -7.35 -20.43
C TRP A 459 -36.71 -8.46 -20.36
N PRO A 460 -36.13 -8.75 -19.18
CA PRO A 460 -35.26 -9.91 -19.03
C PRO A 460 -36.08 -11.20 -18.94
N ASP A 461 -35.41 -12.33 -19.10
CA ASP A 461 -35.93 -13.63 -18.67
C ASP A 461 -36.11 -13.62 -17.14
N VAL A 462 -37.20 -14.20 -16.65
CA VAL A 462 -37.50 -14.24 -15.20
C VAL A 462 -36.42 -14.98 -14.42
N ASN A 463 -35.77 -15.99 -15.02
CA ASN A 463 -34.68 -16.74 -14.39
C ASN A 463 -33.47 -15.85 -14.14
N TYR A 464 -33.18 -14.88 -15.00
CA TYR A 464 -32.12 -13.90 -14.74
C TYR A 464 -32.41 -13.10 -13.45
N VAL A 465 -33.66 -12.66 -13.26
CA VAL A 465 -34.06 -11.91 -12.06
C VAL A 465 -34.01 -12.80 -10.82
N ILE A 466 -34.41 -14.06 -10.93
CA ILE A 466 -34.29 -15.08 -9.87
C ILE A 466 -32.82 -15.35 -9.51
N GLU A 467 -31.92 -15.40 -10.49
CA GLU A 467 -30.48 -15.56 -10.25
C GLU A 467 -29.90 -14.35 -9.50
N ARG A 468 -30.32 -13.12 -9.85
CA ARG A 468 -29.94 -11.92 -9.11
C ARG A 468 -30.44 -11.95 -7.67
N TRP A 469 -31.69 -12.35 -7.45
CA TRP A 469 -32.22 -12.54 -6.10
C TRP A 469 -31.43 -13.60 -5.32
N THR A 470 -31.07 -14.70 -5.99
CA THR A 470 -30.29 -15.79 -5.40
C THR A 470 -28.93 -15.31 -4.91
N ARG A 471 -28.25 -14.45 -5.68
CA ARG A 471 -27.00 -13.80 -5.26
C ARG A 471 -27.19 -12.96 -3.99
N ILE A 472 -28.23 -12.15 -3.94
CA ILE A 472 -28.52 -11.25 -2.80
C ILE A 472 -28.76 -12.08 -1.53
N LYS A 473 -29.68 -13.06 -1.58
CA LYS A 473 -30.01 -13.86 -0.41
C LYS A 473 -28.84 -14.74 0.05
N THR A 474 -28.00 -15.20 -0.88
CA THR A 474 -26.78 -15.97 -0.55
C THR A 474 -25.76 -15.08 0.16
N TRP A 475 -25.49 -13.88 -0.36
CA TRP A 475 -24.58 -12.92 0.28
C TRP A 475 -25.10 -12.49 1.66
N ALA A 476 -26.41 -12.26 1.78
CA ALA A 476 -27.06 -11.86 3.03
C ALA A 476 -27.14 -12.99 4.07
N ASN A 477 -26.83 -14.25 3.69
CA ASN A 477 -26.98 -15.46 4.50
C ASN A 477 -28.44 -15.82 4.85
N PHE A 478 -29.36 -15.66 3.89
CA PHE A 478 -30.77 -16.07 3.95
C PHE A 478 -31.15 -16.99 2.77
N PRO A 479 -30.48 -18.14 2.57
CA PRO A 479 -30.65 -18.97 1.38
C PRO A 479 -32.09 -19.48 1.14
N ASP A 480 -32.87 -19.68 2.21
CA ASP A 480 -34.26 -20.19 2.14
C ASP A 480 -35.32 -19.16 2.56
N GLY A 481 -34.92 -17.90 2.77
CA GLY A 481 -35.78 -16.90 3.42
C GLY A 481 -35.87 -15.57 2.68
N ASN A 482 -36.75 -14.72 3.22
CA ASN A 482 -36.88 -13.33 2.82
C ASN A 482 -35.75 -12.50 3.48
N VAL A 483 -35.28 -11.46 2.78
CA VAL A 483 -34.16 -10.63 3.26
C VAL A 483 -34.72 -9.40 4.01
N PRO A 484 -34.38 -9.20 5.30
CA PRO A 484 -34.80 -8.02 6.05
C PRO A 484 -34.05 -6.76 5.61
N TYR A 485 -34.59 -5.59 5.97
CA TYR A 485 -34.05 -4.27 5.60
C TYR A 485 -32.54 -4.14 5.80
N GLN A 486 -32.05 -4.46 7.00
CA GLN A 486 -30.64 -4.25 7.35
C GLN A 486 -29.69 -5.01 6.41
N ASN A 487 -30.00 -6.27 6.13
CA ASN A 487 -29.16 -7.13 5.30
C ASN A 487 -29.22 -6.74 3.80
N PHE A 488 -30.38 -6.31 3.31
CA PHE A 488 -30.49 -5.83 1.93
C PHE A 488 -29.78 -4.48 1.74
N ALA A 489 -29.89 -3.58 2.73
CA ALA A 489 -29.14 -2.33 2.73
C ALA A 489 -27.62 -2.57 2.82
N ASP A 490 -27.17 -3.52 3.63
CA ASP A 490 -25.76 -3.91 3.73
C ASP A 490 -25.24 -4.51 2.42
N PHE A 491 -26.04 -5.35 1.76
CA PHE A 491 -25.69 -5.89 0.44
C PHE A 491 -25.38 -4.75 -0.55
N LEU A 492 -26.22 -3.72 -0.58
CA LEU A 492 -26.01 -2.57 -1.47
C LEU A 492 -24.73 -1.78 -1.16
N GLN A 493 -24.28 -1.75 0.10
CA GLN A 493 -23.08 -1.00 0.50
C GLN A 493 -21.78 -1.82 0.44
N TYR A 494 -21.85 -3.15 0.63
CA TYR A 494 -20.68 -3.96 0.96
C TYR A 494 -20.43 -5.19 0.06
N SER A 495 -21.34 -5.54 -0.86
CA SER A 495 -21.27 -6.79 -1.66
C SER A 495 -20.28 -6.84 -2.82
#